data_AF-A0A7K4FU79-F1
#
_entry.id   AF-A0A7K4FU79-F1
#
_cell.length_a   1.000
_cell.length_b   1.000
_cell.length_c   1.000
_cell.angle_alpha   90.00
_cell.angle_beta   90.00
_cell.angle_gamma   90.00
#
_symmetry.space_group_name_H-M   'P 1'
#
loop_
_entity.id
_entity.type
_entity.pdbx_description
1 polymer ?
#
loop_
_entity_poly.entity_id
_entity_poly.type
_entity_poly.pdbx_seq_one_letter_code
_entity_poly.pdbx_strand_id
1 'polypeptide(L)'
;MEKIILSIALILLVTFAIPTLGSVKVSYPSQVLYGQNLTVSFSVYSTTINSTNFPIISSGTEIINDTYRGGSPYGYYVVFPMLNLSEEIRVTFLGEYNESILSDPGIALYGGNFEIPLPDSDQNQFTVVVLTFDGRILLHINSSWYAPLTSLPFYGQVIDNWINVTTPVNYTVIFQDHEGKTLVKMMFINGKGYFIGYLTPIPWNFSYVGIRLDTQYDFIKPIEFYASDGDFPLSVPYVIYVNGKEYTSGFTNSMGQGSFSIKVTSPLTINITFPTFHEYKVINVGVTTPMSNDEVKIVYPIQQISFLVISAILIVLGYVLEERRKRRST
;
A
#
# COMPACT_ATOMS: atom_id res chain seq x y z
N MET A 1 -10.85 -39.36 10.72
CA MET A 1 -9.68 -38.46 10.64
C MET A 1 -9.75 -37.59 9.39
N GLU A 2 -9.89 -38.18 8.19
CA GLU A 2 -10.03 -37.45 6.92
C GLU A 2 -11.14 -36.40 6.89
N LYS A 3 -12.32 -36.71 7.45
CA LYS A 3 -13.45 -35.75 7.50
C LYS A 3 -13.22 -34.54 8.40
N ILE A 4 -12.39 -34.66 9.44
CA ILE A 4 -12.04 -33.55 10.35
C ILE A 4 -11.03 -32.62 9.66
N ILE A 5 -10.08 -33.20 8.91
CA ILE A 5 -9.11 -32.46 8.11
C ILE A 5 -9.83 -31.67 7.01
N LEU A 6 -10.83 -32.26 6.35
CA LEU A 6 -11.59 -31.59 5.30
C LEU A 6 -12.41 -30.39 5.83
N SER A 7 -13.05 -30.51 6.99
CA SER A 7 -13.81 -29.42 7.60
C SER A 7 -12.92 -28.27 8.09
N ILE A 8 -11.75 -28.60 8.66
CA ILE A 8 -10.77 -27.59 9.09
C ILE A 8 -10.14 -26.91 7.86
N ALA A 9 -9.84 -27.66 6.81
CA ALA A 9 -9.36 -27.11 5.55
C ALA A 9 -10.39 -26.17 4.89
N LEU A 10 -11.68 -26.52 4.93
CA LEU A 10 -12.74 -25.65 4.39
C LEU A 10 -12.91 -24.37 5.22
N ILE A 11 -12.84 -24.45 6.55
CA ILE A 11 -12.89 -23.27 7.44
C ILE A 11 -11.68 -22.37 7.19
N LEU A 12 -10.46 -22.95 7.07
CA LEU A 12 -9.26 -22.21 6.71
C LEU A 12 -9.39 -21.55 5.34
N LEU A 13 -9.87 -22.28 4.32
CA LEU A 13 -10.07 -21.76 2.96
C LEU A 13 -11.04 -20.57 2.93
N VAL A 14 -12.08 -20.58 3.76
CA VAL A 14 -13.05 -19.47 3.87
C VAL A 14 -12.47 -18.29 4.66
N THR A 15 -11.59 -18.52 5.64
CA THR A 15 -10.90 -17.43 6.35
C THR A 15 -9.77 -16.80 5.52
N PHE A 16 -9.15 -17.53 4.59
CA PHE A 16 -8.13 -17.01 3.67
C PHE A 16 -8.72 -16.34 2.42
N ALA A 17 -10.02 -16.47 2.16
CA ALA A 17 -10.69 -15.87 1.00
C ALA A 17 -11.26 -14.46 1.26
N ILE A 18 -10.66 -13.70 2.18
CA ILE A 18 -10.96 -12.26 2.31
C ILE A 18 -9.86 -11.50 1.57
N PRO A 19 -10.05 -11.15 0.29
CA PRO A 19 -9.16 -10.18 -0.34
C PRO A 19 -9.45 -8.82 0.29
N THR A 20 -8.66 -8.41 1.28
CA THR A 20 -8.64 -6.99 1.69
C THR A 20 -7.78 -6.23 0.68
N LEU A 21 -8.31 -6.03 -0.52
CA LEU A 21 -7.66 -5.28 -1.61
C LEU A 21 -7.83 -3.75 -1.47
N GLY A 22 -8.36 -3.27 -0.36
CA GLY A 22 -8.47 -1.84 -0.06
C GLY A 22 -9.04 -1.60 1.33
N SER A 23 -8.73 -0.44 1.91
CA SER A 23 -9.36 0.05 3.15
C SER A 23 -10.12 1.33 2.84
N VAL A 24 -11.43 1.34 3.10
CA VAL A 24 -12.28 2.52 2.97
C VAL A 24 -12.39 3.23 4.32
N LYS A 25 -11.95 4.49 4.38
CA LYS A 25 -12.24 5.40 5.49
C LYS A 25 -13.35 6.36 5.11
N VAL A 26 -14.25 6.61 6.05
CA VAL A 26 -15.38 7.53 5.88
C VAL A 26 -15.33 8.59 6.99
N SER A 27 -15.59 9.83 6.60
CA SER A 27 -15.64 11.01 7.46
C SER A 27 -16.99 11.70 7.28
N TYR A 28 -17.60 12.06 8.40
CA TYR A 28 -18.91 12.73 8.46
C TYR A 28 -18.96 13.53 9.77
N PRO A 29 -19.79 14.60 9.84
CA PRO A 29 -19.99 15.34 11.08
C PRO A 29 -20.68 14.45 12.14
N SER A 30 -20.28 14.60 13.40
CA SER A 30 -20.81 13.82 14.53
C SER A 30 -22.30 14.09 14.81
N GLN A 31 -22.81 15.24 14.39
CA GLN A 31 -24.19 15.69 14.56
C GLN A 31 -24.65 16.46 13.32
N VAL A 32 -25.94 16.38 13.01
CA VAL A 32 -26.55 17.16 11.92
C VAL A 32 -28.00 17.50 12.28
N LEU A 33 -28.38 18.77 12.12
CA LEU A 33 -29.72 19.24 12.45
C LEU A 33 -30.71 18.98 11.30
N TYR A 34 -31.99 18.90 11.65
CA TYR A 34 -33.07 18.88 10.66
C TYR A 34 -32.94 20.05 9.69
N GLY A 35 -32.99 19.75 8.39
CA GLY A 35 -32.91 20.71 7.29
C GLY A 35 -31.48 21.09 6.88
N GLN A 36 -30.43 20.65 7.59
CA GLN A 36 -29.04 20.86 7.19
C GLN A 36 -28.57 19.84 6.17
N ASN A 37 -27.52 20.20 5.43
CA ASN A 37 -26.81 19.26 4.57
C ASN A 37 -25.80 18.45 5.40
N LEU A 38 -25.93 17.14 5.34
CA LEU A 38 -24.93 16.20 5.78
C LEU A 38 -23.96 15.94 4.62
N THR A 39 -22.70 16.33 4.78
CA THR A 39 -21.63 15.96 3.84
C THR A 39 -20.89 14.76 4.38
N VAL A 40 -20.82 13.70 3.58
CA VAL A 40 -20.03 12.51 3.88
C VAL A 40 -18.92 12.42 2.86
N SER A 41 -17.68 12.38 3.36
CA SER A 41 -16.48 12.20 2.55
C SER A 41 -15.92 10.81 2.79
N PHE A 42 -15.40 10.17 1.75
CA PHE A 42 -14.77 8.87 1.84
C PHE A 42 -13.47 8.85 1.06
N SER A 43 -12.53 8.07 1.55
CA SER A 43 -11.26 7.81 0.89
C SER A 43 -11.04 6.31 0.83
N VAL A 44 -10.86 5.81 -0.37
CA VAL A 44 -10.29 4.49 -0.61
C VAL A 44 -8.78 4.66 -0.59
N TYR A 45 -8.09 3.97 0.30
CA TYR A 45 -6.63 4.00 0.32
C TYR A 45 -6.06 3.07 -0.73
N SER A 46 -5.47 3.64 -1.79
CA SER A 46 -4.28 3.10 -2.46
C SER A 46 -3.07 3.89 -2.02
N THR A 47 -1.90 3.27 -1.92
CA THR A 47 -0.66 4.05 -1.77
C THR A 47 -0.17 4.52 -3.14
N THR A 48 -0.99 5.28 -3.86
CA THR A 48 -0.57 5.89 -5.12
C THR A 48 0.21 7.18 -4.83
N ILE A 49 1.52 7.10 -4.97
CA ILE A 49 2.43 8.25 -5.01
C ILE A 49 2.57 8.67 -6.47
N ASN A 50 2.36 9.94 -6.77
CA ASN A 50 2.64 10.54 -8.07
C ASN A 50 3.14 11.98 -7.84
N SER A 51 4.40 12.10 -7.46
CA SER A 51 5.00 13.39 -7.08
C SER A 51 6.52 13.27 -7.05
N THR A 52 7.20 14.34 -7.47
CA THR A 52 8.65 14.53 -7.31
C THR A 52 9.01 15.42 -6.12
N ASN A 53 8.00 15.93 -5.40
CA ASN A 53 8.17 16.67 -4.15
C ASN A 53 8.18 15.67 -2.98
N PHE A 54 9.36 15.14 -2.66
CA PHE A 54 9.52 14.17 -1.59
C PHE A 54 9.31 14.85 -0.22
N PRO A 55 8.36 14.38 0.61
CA PRO A 55 8.04 15.01 1.89
C PRO A 55 9.08 14.72 2.97
N ILE A 56 9.88 13.66 2.79
CA ILE A 56 10.93 13.27 3.72
C ILE A 56 12.24 13.26 2.95
N ILE A 57 13.16 14.11 3.39
CA ILE A 57 14.49 14.29 2.80
C ILE A 57 15.49 14.08 3.93
N SER A 58 16.47 13.21 3.72
CA SER A 58 17.46 12.94 4.75
C SER A 58 18.29 14.20 5.06
N SER A 59 18.69 14.36 6.32
CA SER A 59 19.49 15.51 6.76
C SER A 59 20.83 15.54 6.02
N GLY A 60 21.09 16.62 5.27
CA GLY A 60 22.30 16.80 4.47
C GLY A 60 22.16 16.48 2.98
N THR A 61 20.97 16.05 2.53
CA THR A 61 20.61 16.07 1.11
C THR A 61 20.43 17.51 0.63
N GLU A 62 21.06 17.86 -0.49
CA GLU A 62 20.93 19.16 -1.15
C GLU A 62 19.94 19.09 -2.30
N ILE A 63 19.20 20.17 -2.53
CA ILE A 63 18.33 20.34 -3.71
C ILE A 63 18.85 21.53 -4.52
N ILE A 64 19.26 21.26 -5.76
CA ILE A 64 19.80 22.27 -6.68
C ILE A 64 19.03 22.17 -7.99
N ASN A 65 18.18 23.15 -8.30
CA ASN A 65 17.37 23.19 -9.53
C ASN A 65 16.61 21.86 -9.78
N ASP A 66 15.80 21.45 -8.80
CA ASP A 66 15.02 20.20 -8.82
C ASP A 66 15.85 18.90 -8.93
N THR A 67 17.17 19.01 -8.79
CA THR A 67 18.11 17.89 -8.71
C THR A 67 18.45 17.63 -7.26
N TYR A 68 18.28 16.39 -6.83
CA TYR A 68 18.64 15.93 -5.49
C TYR A 68 20.08 15.42 -5.50
N ARG A 69 20.83 15.81 -4.48
CA ARG A 69 22.22 15.42 -4.31
C ARG A 69 22.45 14.92 -2.88
N GLY A 70 23.11 13.78 -2.73
CA GLY A 70 23.46 13.27 -1.40
C GLY A 70 24.47 14.16 -0.68
N GLY A 71 24.80 13.80 0.57
CA GLY A 71 25.83 14.46 1.37
C GLY A 71 27.06 13.59 1.57
N SER A 72 27.92 13.99 2.52
CA SER A 72 29.10 13.23 2.96
C SER A 72 28.93 12.81 4.42
N PRO A 73 29.14 11.53 4.78
CA PRO A 73 29.93 10.53 4.05
C PRO A 73 29.19 9.75 2.95
N TYR A 74 28.00 9.18 3.22
CA TYR A 74 27.18 8.42 2.27
C TYR A 74 25.80 8.11 2.89
N GLY A 75 24.92 7.36 2.21
CA GLY A 75 23.62 6.91 2.73
C GLY A 75 22.44 7.89 2.71
N TYR A 76 22.47 8.90 1.82
CA TYR A 76 21.41 9.92 1.75
C TYR A 76 20.23 9.46 0.88
N TYR A 77 19.02 9.99 1.13
CA TYR A 77 17.80 9.56 0.46
C TYR A 77 16.71 10.65 0.44
N VAL A 78 15.74 10.43 -0.45
CA VAL A 78 14.46 11.14 -0.48
C VAL A 78 13.32 10.14 -0.62
N VAL A 79 12.31 10.21 0.26
CA VAL A 79 11.29 9.16 0.39
C VAL A 79 9.90 9.71 0.66
N PHE A 80 8.89 8.89 0.33
CA PHE A 80 7.51 9.03 0.74
C PHE A 80 7.16 7.98 1.80
N PRO A 81 6.30 8.29 2.77
CA PRO A 81 5.73 7.28 3.65
C PRO A 81 4.80 6.35 2.86
N MET A 82 4.88 5.05 3.14
CA MET A 82 3.95 4.04 2.67
C MET A 82 2.93 3.74 3.76
N LEU A 83 1.67 4.10 3.53
CA LEU A 83 0.63 3.99 4.56
C LEU A 83 -0.12 2.65 4.56
N ASN A 84 0.13 1.76 3.59
CA ASN A 84 -0.33 0.37 3.54
C ASN A 84 0.55 -0.40 2.54
N LEU A 85 1.01 -1.60 2.90
CA LEU A 85 1.72 -2.48 1.97
C LEU A 85 0.69 -3.38 1.29
N SER A 86 0.51 -3.22 -0.02
CA SER A 86 -0.14 -4.24 -0.84
C SER A 86 0.78 -5.46 -0.99
N GLU A 87 0.26 -6.55 -1.57
CA GLU A 87 1.07 -7.72 -1.92
C GLU A 87 2.05 -7.43 -3.07
N GLU A 88 1.89 -6.33 -3.82
CA GLU A 88 2.77 -5.96 -4.93
C GLU A 88 2.87 -4.45 -5.06
N ILE A 89 4.09 -3.91 -5.03
CA ILE A 89 4.37 -2.49 -5.23
C ILE A 89 5.13 -2.33 -6.54
N ARG A 90 4.61 -1.46 -7.41
CA ARG A 90 5.29 -0.99 -8.62
C ARG A 90 5.83 0.40 -8.37
N VAL A 91 7.14 0.56 -8.49
CA VAL A 91 7.82 1.86 -8.35
C VAL A 91 8.43 2.24 -9.69
N THR A 92 8.16 3.45 -10.16
CA THR A 92 8.63 4.00 -11.42
C THR A 92 9.32 5.32 -11.17
N PHE A 93 10.56 5.40 -11.62
CA PHE A 93 11.33 6.63 -11.74
C PHE A 93 11.42 6.99 -13.22
N LEU A 94 11.04 8.22 -13.58
CA LEU A 94 11.39 8.82 -14.85
C LEU A 94 12.28 10.02 -14.56
N GLY A 95 13.52 10.01 -15.05
CA GLY A 95 14.41 11.12 -14.77
C GLY A 95 15.81 10.96 -15.35
N GLU A 96 16.66 11.90 -14.97
CA GLU A 96 18.08 11.96 -15.30
C GLU A 96 18.89 11.58 -14.06
N TYR A 97 20.06 10.99 -14.26
CA TYR A 97 20.99 10.74 -13.16
C TYR A 97 22.44 10.82 -13.61
N ASN A 98 23.28 11.26 -12.68
CA ASN A 98 24.73 11.19 -12.80
C ASN A 98 25.25 10.60 -11.50
N GLU A 99 25.77 9.39 -11.56
CA GLU A 99 26.21 8.61 -10.39
C GLU A 99 27.63 8.09 -10.56
N SER A 100 28.30 7.91 -9.42
CA SER A 100 29.54 7.15 -9.36
C SER A 100 29.24 5.65 -9.28
N ILE A 101 29.94 4.81 -10.05
CA ILE A 101 29.78 3.33 -9.92
C ILE A 101 30.29 2.79 -8.58
N LEU A 102 30.91 3.64 -7.75
CA LEU A 102 31.37 3.34 -6.40
C LEU A 102 30.34 3.72 -5.32
N SER A 103 29.21 4.28 -5.73
CA SER A 103 28.05 4.61 -4.89
C SER A 103 26.88 3.70 -5.22
N ASP A 104 25.79 3.75 -4.47
CA ASP A 104 24.61 2.93 -4.75
C ASP A 104 23.28 3.71 -4.73
N PRO A 105 23.09 4.70 -5.61
CA PRO A 105 21.80 5.35 -5.77
C PRO A 105 20.83 4.49 -6.57
N GLY A 106 19.54 4.65 -6.32
CA GLY A 106 18.50 3.85 -6.97
C GLY A 106 17.14 3.90 -6.30
N ILE A 107 16.22 3.09 -6.79
CA ILE A 107 14.89 2.94 -6.20
C ILE A 107 15.01 2.13 -4.91
N ALA A 108 14.50 2.67 -3.81
CA ALA A 108 14.66 2.09 -2.48
C ALA A 108 13.31 1.86 -1.77
N LEU A 109 13.20 0.72 -1.08
CA LEU A 109 12.16 0.40 -0.11
C LEU A 109 12.78 0.27 1.28
N TYR A 110 12.46 1.18 2.20
CA TYR A 110 12.99 1.19 3.57
C TYR A 110 11.94 0.66 4.57
N GLY A 111 12.38 -0.15 5.52
CA GLY A 111 11.54 -0.79 6.54
C GLY A 111 12.31 -1.10 7.83
N GLY A 112 11.71 -1.93 8.69
CA GLY A 112 12.27 -2.21 10.02
C GLY A 112 12.26 -0.98 10.93
N ASN A 113 13.32 -0.77 11.72
CA ASN A 113 13.44 0.42 12.58
C ASN A 113 14.17 1.55 11.85
N PHE A 114 13.83 1.80 10.58
CA PHE A 114 14.38 2.92 9.83
C PHE A 114 13.88 4.25 10.41
N GLU A 115 14.82 5.09 10.84
CA GLU A 115 14.57 6.37 11.49
C GLU A 115 14.79 7.53 10.52
N ILE A 116 13.78 8.39 10.41
CA ILE A 116 13.84 9.61 9.62
C ILE A 116 14.13 10.81 10.56
N PRO A 117 14.86 11.84 10.10
CA PRO A 117 15.45 12.02 8.76
C PRO A 117 16.94 11.64 8.68
N LEU A 118 17.45 10.77 9.56
CA LEU A 118 18.87 10.42 9.59
C LEU A 118 19.28 9.70 8.29
N PRO A 119 20.49 9.93 7.74
CA PRO A 119 21.05 9.10 6.66
C PRO A 119 21.06 7.61 7.03
N ASP A 120 20.97 6.73 6.03
CA ASP A 120 20.95 5.28 6.26
C ASP A 120 22.30 4.74 6.77
N SER A 121 23.39 5.45 6.48
CA SER A 121 24.74 5.16 6.94
C SER A 121 24.96 5.45 8.42
N ASP A 122 24.15 6.33 9.00
CA ASP A 122 24.18 6.70 10.41
C ASP A 122 23.31 5.76 11.27
N GLN A 123 22.72 4.74 10.66
CA GLN A 123 21.77 3.82 11.28
C GLN A 123 22.25 2.38 11.14
N ASN A 124 22.06 1.58 12.19
CA ASN A 124 22.47 0.17 12.18
C ASN A 124 21.29 -0.80 12.09
N GLN A 125 20.09 -0.40 12.51
CA GLN A 125 18.97 -1.32 12.76
C GLN A 125 17.79 -1.06 11.82
N PHE A 126 17.98 -1.24 10.52
CA PHE A 126 16.91 -1.08 9.53
C PHE A 126 16.98 -2.14 8.44
N THR A 127 15.93 -2.23 7.63
CA THR A 127 15.95 -3.01 6.39
C THR A 127 15.79 -2.11 5.18
N VAL A 128 16.52 -2.39 4.11
CA VAL A 128 16.30 -1.73 2.83
C VAL A 128 16.52 -2.70 1.67
N VAL A 129 15.67 -2.58 0.65
CA VAL A 129 15.93 -3.13 -0.67
C VAL A 129 16.18 -1.96 -1.62
N VAL A 130 17.34 -1.91 -2.26
CA VAL A 130 17.67 -0.92 -3.28
C VAL A 130 17.91 -1.63 -4.61
N LEU A 131 17.21 -1.20 -5.65
CA LEU A 131 17.60 -1.51 -7.03
C LEU A 131 18.36 -0.31 -7.58
N THR A 132 19.67 -0.46 -7.72
CA THR A 132 20.57 0.62 -8.12
C THR A 132 20.44 0.95 -9.60
N PHE A 133 20.76 2.19 -9.96
CA PHE A 133 20.73 2.63 -11.35
C PHE A 133 21.87 2.04 -12.20
N ASP A 134 22.92 1.51 -11.57
CA ASP A 134 24.00 0.77 -12.21
C ASP A 134 23.78 -0.76 -12.28
N GLY A 135 22.57 -1.24 -11.95
CA GLY A 135 22.17 -2.63 -12.21
C GLY A 135 22.54 -3.62 -11.12
N ARG A 136 22.39 -3.23 -9.85
CA ARG A 136 22.62 -4.10 -8.69
C ARG A 136 21.38 -4.14 -7.80
N ILE A 137 21.20 -5.24 -7.09
CA ILE A 137 20.33 -5.28 -5.92
C ILE A 137 21.24 -5.14 -4.71
N LEU A 138 21.02 -4.10 -3.92
CA LEU A 138 21.71 -3.85 -2.67
C LEU A 138 20.71 -3.96 -1.52
N LEU A 139 21.11 -4.67 -0.48
CA LEU A 139 20.24 -5.03 0.63
C LEU A 139 20.93 -4.67 1.95
N HIS A 140 20.17 -4.11 2.89
CA HIS A 140 20.60 -3.97 4.29
C HIS A 140 19.70 -4.82 5.18
N ILE A 141 20.31 -5.71 5.97
CA ILE A 141 19.62 -6.52 6.99
C ILE A 141 20.64 -6.91 8.06
N ASN A 142 20.19 -7.07 9.31
CA ASN A 142 21.05 -7.49 10.42
C ASN A 142 22.29 -6.61 10.62
N SER A 143 22.17 -5.29 10.42
CA SER A 143 23.28 -4.32 10.52
C SER A 143 24.40 -4.55 9.51
N SER A 144 24.07 -5.06 8.31
CA SER A 144 25.06 -5.32 7.27
C SER A 144 24.49 -5.09 5.88
N TRP A 145 25.34 -4.55 5.01
CA TRP A 145 25.07 -4.38 3.59
C TRP A 145 25.57 -5.57 2.78
N TYR A 146 24.80 -5.99 1.79
CA TYR A 146 25.20 -7.03 0.85
C TYR A 146 24.55 -6.84 -0.51
N ALA A 147 25.28 -7.15 -1.57
CA ALA A 147 24.82 -7.03 -2.96
C ALA A 147 24.72 -8.43 -3.59
N PRO A 148 23.57 -9.12 -3.50
CA PRO A 148 23.46 -10.49 -4.00
C PRO A 148 23.45 -10.60 -5.53
N LEU A 149 23.09 -9.53 -6.24
CA LEU A 149 23.04 -9.48 -7.70
C LEU A 149 23.69 -8.19 -8.16
N THR A 150 24.71 -8.31 -9.01
CA THR A 150 25.53 -7.17 -9.47
C THR A 150 25.61 -7.01 -10.99
N SER A 151 24.79 -7.76 -11.72
CA SER A 151 24.85 -7.84 -13.19
C SER A 151 23.46 -7.69 -13.84
N LEU A 152 22.58 -6.90 -13.22
CA LEU A 152 21.30 -6.57 -13.82
C LEU A 152 21.50 -5.56 -14.96
N PRO A 153 20.61 -5.56 -15.97
CA PRO A 153 20.62 -4.54 -17.00
C PRO A 153 20.48 -3.15 -16.39
N PHE A 154 21.19 -2.17 -16.94
CA PHE A 154 21.06 -0.76 -16.59
C PHE A 154 21.08 0.12 -17.84
N TYR A 155 20.77 1.41 -17.70
CA TYR A 155 20.81 2.39 -18.79
C TYR A 155 22.03 3.30 -18.67
N GLY A 156 22.62 3.67 -19.81
CA GLY A 156 23.84 4.48 -19.86
C GLY A 156 25.10 3.64 -20.08
N GLN A 157 26.25 4.30 -20.00
CA GLN A 157 27.56 3.70 -20.18
C GLN A 157 28.49 4.19 -19.07
N VAL A 158 29.32 3.28 -18.57
CA VAL A 158 30.38 3.62 -17.63
C VAL A 158 31.52 4.30 -18.38
N ILE A 159 31.82 5.54 -17.99
CA ILE A 159 32.95 6.33 -18.50
C ILE A 159 33.67 6.91 -17.27
N ASP A 160 34.96 6.60 -17.11
CA ASP A 160 35.80 7.08 -16.00
C ASP A 160 35.21 6.82 -14.58
N ASN A 161 34.54 5.68 -14.39
CA ASN A 161 33.81 5.30 -13.16
C ASN A 161 32.51 6.08 -12.90
N TRP A 162 31.94 6.69 -13.93
CA TRP A 162 30.67 7.41 -13.85
C TRP A 162 29.67 6.88 -14.84
N ILE A 163 28.38 6.94 -14.47
CA ILE A 163 27.27 6.77 -15.39
C ILE A 163 26.54 8.11 -15.45
N ASN A 164 26.55 8.73 -16.63
CA ASN A 164 25.92 10.02 -16.86
C ASN A 164 24.77 9.88 -17.87
N VAL A 165 23.55 9.98 -17.37
CA VAL A 165 22.30 9.87 -18.12
C VAL A 165 21.61 11.23 -18.11
N THR A 166 21.82 11.99 -19.19
CA THR A 166 21.22 13.32 -19.39
C THR A 166 19.90 13.28 -20.18
N THR A 167 19.54 12.13 -20.74
CA THR A 167 18.26 11.91 -21.40
C THR A 167 17.36 11.15 -20.43
N PRO A 168 16.11 11.60 -20.18
CA PRO A 168 15.23 10.94 -19.23
C PRO A 168 15.05 9.45 -19.54
N VAL A 169 15.30 8.62 -18.52
CA VAL A 169 15.10 7.17 -18.56
C VAL A 169 13.96 6.79 -17.66
N ASN A 170 13.09 5.92 -18.15
CA ASN A 170 12.03 5.30 -17.36
C ASN A 170 12.57 3.99 -16.76
N TYR A 171 12.62 3.93 -15.44
CA TYR A 171 13.03 2.79 -14.65
C TYR A 171 11.88 2.34 -13.76
N THR A 172 11.29 1.18 -14.05
CA THR A 172 10.22 0.60 -13.22
C THR A 172 10.70 -0.67 -12.55
N VAL A 173 10.33 -0.87 -11.30
CA VAL A 173 10.60 -2.09 -10.52
C VAL A 173 9.31 -2.59 -9.92
N ILE A 174 9.13 -3.90 -9.96
CA ILE A 174 8.02 -4.58 -9.31
C ILE A 174 8.57 -5.40 -8.14
N PHE A 175 8.16 -5.02 -6.95
CA PHE A 175 8.41 -5.74 -5.71
C PHE A 175 7.13 -6.46 -5.29
N GLN A 176 7.25 -7.68 -4.78
CA GLN A 176 6.10 -8.49 -4.39
C GLN A 176 6.33 -9.13 -3.03
N ASP A 177 5.27 -9.25 -2.22
CA ASP A 177 5.24 -10.16 -1.08
C ASP A 177 5.24 -11.61 -1.58
N HIS A 178 6.16 -12.40 -1.06
CA HIS A 178 6.21 -13.84 -1.26
C HIS A 178 6.46 -14.51 0.09
N GLU A 179 5.38 -14.97 0.71
CA GLU A 179 5.40 -15.64 2.02
C GLU A 179 5.99 -14.77 3.14
N GLY A 180 5.67 -13.47 3.15
CA GLY A 180 6.14 -12.50 4.13
C GLY A 180 7.56 -11.99 3.86
N LYS A 181 8.15 -12.33 2.71
CA LYS A 181 9.47 -11.87 2.26
C LYS A 181 9.36 -11.07 0.98
N THR A 182 10.34 -10.21 0.76
CA THR A 182 10.38 -9.35 -0.42
C THR A 182 10.96 -10.08 -1.62
N LEU A 183 10.18 -10.23 -2.67
CA LEU A 183 10.59 -10.69 -3.99
C LEU A 183 10.84 -9.49 -4.91
N VAL A 184 12.06 -9.34 -5.44
CA VAL A 184 12.34 -8.44 -6.55
C VAL A 184 11.97 -9.17 -7.83
N LYS A 185 10.78 -8.90 -8.36
CA LYS A 185 10.13 -9.73 -9.38
C LYS A 185 10.61 -9.40 -10.78
N MET A 186 10.46 -8.14 -11.19
CA MET A 186 10.74 -7.67 -12.54
C MET A 186 11.22 -6.22 -12.52
N MET A 187 11.96 -5.84 -13.56
CA MET A 187 12.29 -4.46 -13.83
C MET A 187 12.00 -4.11 -15.30
N PHE A 188 11.76 -2.84 -15.58
CA PHE A 188 11.60 -2.30 -16.93
C PHE A 188 12.50 -1.10 -17.11
N ILE A 189 13.21 -1.05 -18.24
CA ILE A 189 14.02 0.10 -18.64
C ILE A 189 13.47 0.57 -19.99
N ASN A 190 12.96 1.80 -20.04
CA ASN A 190 12.31 2.37 -21.22
C ASN A 190 11.26 1.43 -21.84
N GLY A 191 10.47 0.77 -20.97
CA GLY A 191 9.42 -0.17 -21.36
C GLY A 191 9.89 -1.58 -21.72
N LYS A 192 11.20 -1.84 -21.81
CA LYS A 192 11.73 -3.20 -22.00
C LYS A 192 11.80 -3.93 -20.66
N GLY A 193 11.05 -5.01 -20.54
CA GLY A 193 10.98 -5.81 -19.31
C GLY A 193 12.12 -6.84 -19.18
N TYR A 194 12.56 -7.03 -17.95
CA TYR A 194 13.57 -8.01 -17.54
C TYR A 194 13.07 -8.74 -16.30
N PHE A 195 13.07 -10.07 -16.35
CA PHE A 195 12.71 -10.90 -15.22
C PHE A 195 13.91 -11.02 -14.27
N ILE A 196 13.68 -10.76 -12.97
CA ILE A 196 14.71 -10.88 -11.93
C ILE A 196 14.42 -12.11 -11.07
N GLY A 197 13.21 -12.20 -10.49
CA GLY A 197 12.77 -13.35 -9.70
C GLY A 197 13.62 -13.63 -8.45
N TYR A 198 14.21 -12.60 -7.82
CA TYR A 198 15.11 -12.77 -6.68
C TYR A 198 14.37 -12.60 -5.35
N LEU A 199 14.25 -13.69 -4.60
CA LEU A 199 13.66 -13.68 -3.25
C LEU A 199 14.70 -13.24 -2.22
N THR A 200 14.48 -12.08 -1.61
CA THR A 200 15.36 -11.54 -0.57
C THR A 200 15.03 -12.14 0.80
N PRO A 201 15.95 -12.08 1.78
CA PRO A 201 15.64 -12.38 3.17
C PRO A 201 14.93 -11.23 3.91
N ILE A 202 14.68 -10.09 3.26
CA ILE A 202 14.06 -8.92 3.90
C ILE A 202 12.55 -9.15 4.03
N PRO A 203 11.98 -9.03 5.25
CA PRO A 203 10.54 -9.15 5.44
C PRO A 203 9.75 -8.12 4.63
N TRP A 204 8.53 -8.48 4.21
CA TRP A 204 7.62 -7.56 3.53
C TRP A 204 6.97 -6.59 4.53
N ASN A 205 7.74 -5.63 5.02
CA ASN A 205 7.31 -4.68 6.07
C ASN A 205 7.90 -3.27 5.89
N PHE A 206 7.85 -2.75 4.66
CA PHE A 206 8.36 -1.41 4.36
C PHE A 206 7.44 -0.29 4.86
N SER A 207 8.07 0.79 5.32
CA SER A 207 7.40 2.01 5.77
C SER A 207 7.63 3.18 4.82
N TYR A 208 8.62 3.09 3.92
CA TYR A 208 8.96 4.16 3.01
C TYR A 208 9.41 3.64 1.64
N VAL A 209 9.13 4.43 0.62
CA VAL A 209 9.57 4.20 -0.77
C VAL A 209 10.14 5.49 -1.33
N GLY A 210 11.20 5.40 -2.12
CA GLY A 210 11.79 6.58 -2.72
C GLY A 210 13.06 6.30 -3.49
N ILE A 211 13.97 7.26 -3.44
CA ILE A 211 15.24 7.24 -4.14
C ILE A 211 16.36 7.33 -3.10
N ARG A 212 17.24 6.34 -3.09
CA ARG A 212 18.55 6.44 -2.43
C ARG A 212 19.45 7.28 -3.33
N LEU A 213 20.09 8.28 -2.75
CA LEU A 213 21.08 9.14 -3.41
C LEU A 213 22.50 8.67 -3.11
N ASP A 214 22.69 8.06 -1.94
CA ASP A 214 23.98 7.60 -1.43
C ASP A 214 24.98 8.72 -1.13
N THR A 215 25.68 9.32 -2.08
CA THR A 215 26.82 10.21 -1.79
C THR A 215 26.67 11.64 -2.34
N GLN A 216 27.57 12.54 -1.94
CA GLN A 216 27.68 13.90 -2.47
C GLN A 216 28.09 13.98 -3.95
N TYR A 217 28.38 12.85 -4.57
CA TYR A 217 28.76 12.77 -5.97
C TYR A 217 27.57 12.41 -6.86
N ASP A 218 26.45 11.99 -6.27
CA ASP A 218 25.31 11.46 -7.00
C ASP A 218 24.24 12.53 -7.17
N PHE A 219 23.87 12.78 -8.41
CA PHE A 219 22.90 13.80 -8.81
C PHE A 219 21.72 13.11 -9.48
N ILE A 220 20.56 13.11 -8.81
CA ILE A 220 19.36 12.48 -9.32
C ILE A 220 18.29 13.54 -9.55
N LYS A 221 17.79 13.64 -10.78
CA LYS A 221 16.76 14.59 -11.17
C LYS A 221 15.49 13.84 -11.58
N PRO A 222 14.56 13.59 -10.66
CA PRO A 222 13.29 12.97 -10.97
C PRO A 222 12.39 13.95 -11.74
N ILE A 223 11.91 13.54 -12.90
CA ILE A 223 10.89 14.24 -13.70
C ILE A 223 9.51 13.72 -13.30
N GLU A 224 9.38 12.40 -13.14
CA GLU A 224 8.22 11.77 -12.52
C GLU A 224 8.70 10.69 -11.54
N PHE A 225 7.97 10.56 -10.44
CA PHE A 225 8.13 9.44 -9.52
C PHE A 225 6.75 8.92 -9.15
N TYR A 226 6.52 7.66 -9.49
CA TYR A 226 5.26 6.99 -9.29
C TYR A 226 5.46 5.72 -8.48
N ALA A 227 4.71 5.53 -7.41
CA ALA A 227 4.63 4.26 -6.73
C ALA A 227 3.17 3.90 -6.54
N SER A 228 2.78 2.66 -6.85
CA SER A 228 1.44 2.19 -6.57
C SER A 228 1.40 0.71 -6.29
N ASP A 229 0.30 0.31 -5.67
CA ASP A 229 -0.11 -1.08 -5.60
C ASP A 229 -0.34 -1.61 -7.02
N GLY A 230 0.07 -2.85 -7.29
CA GLY A 230 0.19 -3.44 -8.64
C GLY A 230 -1.10 -3.44 -9.49
N ASP A 231 -2.26 -3.32 -8.84
CA ASP A 231 -3.60 -3.46 -9.46
C ASP A 231 -4.55 -2.28 -9.21
N PHE A 232 -4.08 -1.09 -8.81
CA PHE A 232 -5.04 -0.02 -8.46
C PHE A 232 -5.62 0.72 -9.69
N PRO A 233 -6.95 0.70 -9.92
CA PRO A 233 -7.56 1.54 -10.93
C PRO A 233 -7.51 3.00 -10.47
N LEU A 234 -7.04 3.90 -11.34
CA LEU A 234 -6.95 5.36 -11.14
C LEU A 234 -8.30 6.04 -10.80
N SER A 235 -9.40 5.29 -10.81
CA SER A 235 -10.75 5.72 -10.43
C SER A 235 -11.56 4.51 -9.93
N VAL A 236 -12.03 4.54 -8.69
CA VAL A 236 -12.83 3.46 -8.10
C VAL A 236 -14.32 3.79 -8.22
N PRO A 237 -15.16 2.91 -8.80
CA PRO A 237 -16.60 3.10 -8.79
C PRO A 237 -17.16 2.97 -7.37
N TYR A 238 -18.12 3.84 -7.03
CA TYR A 238 -18.91 3.75 -5.80
C TYR A 238 -20.41 3.93 -6.09
N VAL A 239 -21.23 3.35 -5.21
CA VAL A 239 -22.69 3.52 -5.22
C VAL A 239 -23.15 3.86 -3.82
N ILE A 240 -23.99 4.89 -3.69
CA ILE A 240 -24.55 5.35 -2.42
C ILE A 240 -26.04 5.06 -2.42
N TYR A 241 -26.49 4.33 -1.40
CA TYR A 241 -27.89 4.07 -1.12
C TYR A 241 -28.32 4.86 0.12
N VAL A 242 -29.52 5.42 0.07
CA VAL A 242 -30.17 6.09 1.20
C VAL A 242 -31.50 5.38 1.45
N ASN A 243 -31.69 4.85 2.66
CA ASN A 243 -32.85 4.06 3.05
C ASN A 243 -33.14 2.90 2.07
N GLY A 244 -32.08 2.25 1.58
CA GLY A 244 -32.16 1.12 0.66
C GLY A 244 -32.42 1.46 -0.81
N LYS A 245 -32.55 2.75 -1.17
CA LYS A 245 -32.70 3.20 -2.56
C LYS A 245 -31.41 3.88 -3.04
N GLU A 246 -31.00 3.59 -4.27
CA GLU A 246 -29.84 4.28 -4.87
C GLU A 246 -30.09 5.79 -4.90
N TYR A 247 -29.15 6.54 -4.36
CA TYR A 247 -29.17 7.99 -4.29
C TYR A 247 -28.26 8.60 -5.36
N THR A 248 -27.01 8.12 -5.44
CA THR A 248 -26.07 8.50 -6.49
C THR A 248 -25.01 7.41 -6.66
N SER A 249 -24.42 7.36 -7.83
CA SER A 249 -23.24 6.55 -8.13
C SER A 249 -22.21 7.42 -8.84
N GLY A 250 -20.94 6.99 -8.83
CA GLY A 250 -19.86 7.77 -9.42
C GLY A 250 -18.52 7.07 -9.30
N PHE A 251 -17.46 7.83 -9.55
CA PHE A 251 -16.08 7.38 -9.43
C PHE A 251 -15.32 8.30 -8.47
N THR A 252 -14.41 7.71 -7.69
CA THR A 252 -13.45 8.51 -6.91
C THR A 252 -12.54 9.31 -7.84
N ASN A 253 -11.97 10.40 -7.33
CA ASN A 253 -10.88 11.10 -8.01
C ASN A 253 -9.61 10.23 -8.09
N SER A 254 -8.57 10.76 -8.74
CA SER A 254 -7.26 10.11 -8.90
C SER A 254 -6.53 9.80 -7.59
N MET A 255 -6.99 10.35 -6.46
CA MET A 255 -6.46 10.08 -5.12
C MET A 255 -7.35 9.10 -4.32
N GLY A 256 -8.31 8.43 -4.97
CA GLY A 256 -9.23 7.50 -4.30
C GLY A 256 -10.28 8.18 -3.41
N GLN A 257 -10.48 9.50 -3.53
CA GLN A 257 -11.39 10.27 -2.70
C GLN A 257 -12.72 10.53 -3.41
N GLY A 258 -13.80 10.53 -2.64
CA GLY A 258 -15.13 10.95 -3.09
C GLY A 258 -15.92 11.59 -1.96
N SER A 259 -16.97 12.31 -2.31
CA SER A 259 -17.90 12.87 -1.33
C SER A 259 -19.29 13.01 -1.92
N PHE A 260 -20.29 13.05 -1.06
CA PHE A 260 -21.63 13.45 -1.42
C PHE A 260 -22.25 14.27 -0.29
N SER A 261 -23.27 15.05 -0.63
CA SER A 261 -24.03 15.84 0.33
C SER A 261 -25.51 15.55 0.18
N ILE A 262 -26.20 15.35 1.31
CA ILE A 262 -27.65 15.10 1.35
C ILE A 262 -28.31 16.00 2.39
N LYS A 263 -29.48 16.55 2.07
CA LYS A 263 -30.27 17.33 3.02
C LYS A 263 -31.00 16.40 3.98
N VAL A 264 -30.80 16.56 5.28
CA VAL A 264 -31.39 15.70 6.31
C VAL A 264 -32.80 16.19 6.64
N THR A 265 -33.81 15.47 6.16
CA THR A 265 -35.24 15.78 6.42
C THR A 265 -35.96 14.71 7.23
N SER A 266 -35.28 13.63 7.57
CA SER A 266 -35.75 12.50 8.38
C SER A 266 -34.53 11.67 8.81
N PRO A 267 -34.67 10.70 9.72
CA PRO A 267 -33.59 9.73 9.96
C PRO A 267 -33.23 9.01 8.66
N LEU A 268 -31.93 8.74 8.46
CA LEU A 268 -31.40 8.14 7.24
C LEU A 268 -30.46 6.98 7.58
N THR A 269 -30.57 5.89 6.84
CA THR A 269 -29.53 4.85 6.75
C THR A 269 -28.83 5.00 5.41
N ILE A 270 -27.56 5.37 5.46
CA ILE A 270 -26.70 5.56 4.30
C ILE A 270 -25.83 4.32 4.15
N ASN A 271 -25.83 3.71 2.97
CA ASN A 271 -24.91 2.64 2.61
C ASN A 271 -24.02 3.09 1.46
N ILE A 272 -22.70 3.09 1.66
CA ILE A 272 -21.71 3.43 0.65
C ILE A 272 -21.02 2.14 0.24
N THR A 273 -21.20 1.71 -1.01
CA THR A 273 -20.66 0.46 -1.55
C THR A 273 -19.56 0.76 -2.57
N PHE A 274 -18.46 0.00 -2.49
CA PHE A 274 -17.35 0.03 -3.44
C PHE A 274 -17.28 -1.34 -4.15
N PRO A 275 -17.96 -1.52 -5.30
CA PRO A 275 -18.11 -2.82 -5.96
C PRO A 275 -16.78 -3.50 -6.27
N THR A 276 -15.75 -2.72 -6.62
CA THR A 276 -14.41 -3.21 -6.94
C THR A 276 -13.72 -3.92 -5.77
N PHE A 277 -14.01 -3.53 -4.53
CA PHE A 277 -13.39 -4.11 -3.33
C PHE A 277 -14.33 -5.04 -2.57
N HIS A 278 -15.57 -5.23 -3.05
CA HIS A 278 -16.64 -5.91 -2.31
C HIS A 278 -16.83 -5.36 -0.87
N GLU A 279 -16.48 -4.09 -0.64
CA GLU A 279 -16.60 -3.42 0.65
C GLU A 279 -17.80 -2.47 0.66
N TYR A 280 -18.44 -2.34 1.83
CA TYR A 280 -19.48 -1.33 2.05
C TYR A 280 -19.44 -0.78 3.47
N LYS A 281 -19.91 0.46 3.65
CA LYS A 281 -19.98 1.17 4.94
C LYS A 281 -21.40 1.65 5.17
N VAL A 282 -21.93 1.39 6.38
CA VAL A 282 -23.27 1.81 6.78
C VAL A 282 -23.18 2.90 7.85
N ILE A 283 -23.81 4.03 7.58
CA ILE A 283 -23.92 5.18 8.49
C ILE A 283 -25.39 5.38 8.83
N ASN A 284 -25.72 5.31 10.11
CA ASN A 284 -27.05 5.67 10.60
C ASN A 284 -27.02 7.11 11.09
N VAL A 285 -27.88 7.94 10.50
CA VAL A 285 -28.02 9.36 10.79
C VAL A 285 -29.31 9.53 11.58
N GLY A 286 -29.17 9.77 12.89
CA GLY A 286 -30.26 10.29 13.70
C GLY A 286 -30.57 11.75 13.35
N VAL A 287 -31.80 12.19 13.60
CA VAL A 287 -32.16 13.61 13.49
C VAL A 287 -32.13 14.21 14.87
N THR A 288 -31.14 15.05 15.14
CA THR A 288 -31.08 15.84 16.37
C THR A 288 -32.19 16.90 16.31
N THR A 289 -33.21 16.77 17.15
CA THR A 289 -34.19 17.85 17.39
C THR A 289 -33.73 18.68 18.59
N PRO A 290 -34.24 19.91 18.83
CA PRO A 290 -33.90 20.68 20.02
C PRO A 290 -34.17 19.96 21.36
N MET A 291 -34.83 18.80 21.33
CA MET A 291 -35.19 17.97 22.50
C MET A 291 -34.57 16.56 22.48
N SER A 292 -33.75 16.17 21.50
CA SER A 292 -33.12 14.84 21.42
C SER A 292 -31.65 14.89 20.99
N ASN A 293 -30.77 14.22 21.74
CA ASN A 293 -29.33 14.08 21.46
C ASN A 293 -29.02 12.81 20.63
N ASP A 294 -29.70 12.62 19.50
CA ASP A 294 -29.38 11.49 18.62
C ASP A 294 -28.13 11.80 17.77
N GLU A 295 -27.09 10.98 17.95
CA GLU A 295 -25.78 11.10 17.28
C GLU A 295 -25.76 10.33 15.95
N VAL A 296 -24.89 10.77 15.02
CA VAL A 296 -24.56 10.00 13.81
C VAL A 296 -23.61 8.86 14.20
N LYS A 297 -24.00 7.61 13.96
CA LYS A 297 -23.20 6.42 14.33
C LYS A 297 -22.96 5.51 13.12
N ILE A 298 -21.69 5.13 12.90
CA ILE A 298 -21.38 3.97 12.06
C ILE A 298 -21.94 2.72 12.76
N VAL A 299 -22.69 1.92 12.01
CA VAL A 299 -23.01 0.55 12.41
C VAL A 299 -22.23 -0.37 11.50
N TYR A 300 -21.25 -1.06 12.07
CA TYR A 300 -20.56 -2.12 11.35
C TYR A 300 -21.55 -3.26 11.10
N PRO A 301 -21.67 -3.76 9.86
CA PRO A 301 -22.52 -4.90 9.57
C PRO A 301 -21.87 -6.15 10.17
N ILE A 302 -22.21 -6.46 11.42
CA ILE A 302 -21.82 -7.68 12.13
C ILE A 302 -22.36 -8.94 11.42
N GLN A 303 -23.30 -8.79 10.47
CA GLN A 303 -23.99 -9.90 9.80
C GLN A 303 -23.04 -10.90 9.12
N GLN A 304 -22.00 -10.46 8.41
CA GLN A 304 -21.07 -11.37 7.73
C GLN A 304 -20.26 -12.20 8.73
N ILE A 305 -19.78 -11.57 9.80
CA ILE A 305 -19.09 -12.25 10.91
C ILE A 305 -20.07 -13.18 11.64
N SER A 306 -21.31 -12.75 11.90
CA SER A 306 -22.36 -13.56 12.51
C SER A 306 -22.68 -14.80 11.70
N PHE A 307 -22.82 -14.70 10.37
CA PHE A 307 -23.08 -15.87 9.52
C PHE A 307 -21.90 -16.85 9.52
N LEU A 308 -20.66 -16.34 9.55
CA LEU A 308 -19.46 -17.15 9.68
C LEU A 308 -19.41 -17.89 11.03
N VAL A 309 -19.69 -17.18 12.13
CA VAL A 309 -19.73 -17.73 13.49
C VAL A 309 -20.88 -18.74 13.63
N ILE A 310 -22.08 -18.43 13.14
CA ILE A 310 -23.23 -19.34 13.14
C ILE A 310 -22.92 -20.59 12.32
N SER A 311 -22.29 -20.45 11.15
CA SER A 311 -21.90 -21.59 10.31
C SER A 311 -20.89 -22.49 11.01
N ALA A 312 -19.87 -21.91 11.66
CA ALA A 312 -18.91 -22.66 12.45
C ALA A 312 -19.58 -23.42 13.62
N ILE A 313 -20.51 -22.77 14.34
CA ILE A 313 -21.27 -23.39 15.43
C ILE A 313 -22.13 -24.56 14.92
N LEU A 314 -22.84 -24.39 13.80
CA LEU A 314 -23.67 -25.44 13.21
C LEU A 314 -22.85 -26.66 12.76
N ILE A 315 -21.65 -26.44 12.21
CA ILE A 315 -20.72 -27.52 11.85
C ILE A 315 -20.30 -28.31 13.10
N VAL A 316 -19.92 -27.62 14.18
CA VAL A 316 -19.53 -28.27 15.44
C VAL A 316 -20.71 -29.04 16.06
N LEU A 317 -21.91 -28.45 16.08
CA LEU A 317 -23.12 -29.11 16.58
C LEU A 317 -23.48 -30.36 15.77
N GLY A 318 -23.40 -30.28 14.44
CA GLY A 318 -23.62 -31.42 13.55
C GLY A 318 -22.68 -32.58 13.86
N TYR A 319 -21.39 -32.28 14.08
CA TYR A 319 -20.39 -33.27 14.46
C TYR A 319 -20.71 -33.93 15.82
N VAL A 320 -21.01 -33.14 16.86
CA VAL A 320 -21.32 -33.65 18.21
C VAL A 320 -22.55 -34.57 18.18
N LEU A 321 -23.57 -34.23 17.38
CA LEU A 321 -24.77 -35.05 17.23
C LEU A 321 -24.49 -36.37 16.49
N GLU A 322 -23.64 -36.34 15.46
CA GLU A 322 -23.25 -37.55 14.72
C GLU A 322 -22.45 -38.53 15.60
N GLU A 323 -21.49 -38.02 16.39
CA GLU A 323 -20.73 -38.83 17.36
C GLU A 323 -21.64 -39.47 18.42
N ARG A 324 -22.57 -38.69 18.98
CA ARG A 324 -23.55 -39.22 19.95
C ARG A 324 -24.46 -40.29 19.35
N ARG A 325 -24.82 -40.16 18.06
CA ARG A 325 -25.65 -41.14 17.37
C ARG A 325 -24.88 -42.45 17.13
N LYS A 326 -23.62 -42.38 16.72
CA LYS A 326 -22.75 -43.56 16.55
C LYS A 326 -22.55 -44.33 17.85
N ARG A 327 -22.35 -43.63 18.97
CA ARG A 327 -22.21 -44.26 20.30
C ARG A 327 -23.49 -44.93 20.82
N ARG A 328 -24.67 -44.52 20.33
CA ARG A 328 -25.97 -45.13 20.70
C ARG A 328 -26.34 -46.32 19.83
N SER A 329 -25.67 -46.51 18.69
CA SER A 329 -25.89 -47.62 17.74
C SER A 329 -24.87 -48.76 17.88
N THR A 330 -24.09 -48.75 18.96
CA THR A 330 -23.12 -49.77 19.40
C THR A 330 -23.47 -50.17 20.81
#